data_AF-A0A806JZK2-F1
#
_entry.id   AF-A0A806JZK2-F1
#
_cell.length_a   1.000
_cell.length_b   1.000
_cell.length_c   1.000
_cell.angle_alpha   90.00
_cell.angle_beta   90.00
_cell.angle_gamma   90.00
#
_symmetry.space_group_name_H-M   'P 1'
#
loop_
_entity.id
_entity.type
_entity.pdbx_description
1 polymer ?
#
loop_
_entity_poly.entity_id
_entity_poly.type
_entity_poly.pdbx_seq_one_letter_code
_entity_poly.pdbx_strand_id
1 'polypeptide(L)'
;MLYDKTREKMVAQTPEELVRQSLARWLIEKLGVPESLIKTEFALSLLKPGNKGRLDVIVANSKNPDLSEPWLIAECKAGKTPLQSLEAQVNKYLRVVRPLHIVLAIGNEWHFLSKKEGGYAAVSALPPY
;
A
#
# COMPACT_ATOMS: atom_id res chain seq x y z
N MET A 1 13.70 5.88 -17.07
CA MET A 1 12.78 4.78 -16.72
C MET A 1 13.44 3.90 -15.68
N LEU A 2 12.69 3.20 -14.84
CA LEU A 2 13.20 2.22 -13.87
C LEU A 2 12.44 0.90 -14.05
N TYR A 3 13.04 -0.23 -13.67
CA TYR A 3 12.38 -1.53 -13.72
C TYR A 3 11.58 -1.76 -12.44
N ASP A 4 10.26 -1.85 -12.56
CA ASP A 4 9.41 -2.29 -11.45
C ASP A 4 9.34 -3.82 -11.46
N LYS A 5 9.91 -4.44 -10.44
CA LYS A 5 9.94 -5.89 -10.31
C LYS A 5 8.56 -6.50 -10.07
N THR A 6 7.69 -5.82 -9.31
CA THR A 6 6.34 -6.30 -9.00
C THR A 6 5.41 -6.32 -10.22
N ARG A 7 5.70 -5.47 -11.22
CA ARG A 7 4.96 -5.41 -12.51
C ARG A 7 5.75 -5.97 -13.69
N GLU A 8 6.96 -6.43 -13.44
CA GLU A 8 7.92 -6.97 -14.42
C GLU A 8 8.11 -6.10 -15.67
N LYS A 9 8.14 -4.77 -15.53
CA LYS A 9 8.23 -3.84 -16.66
C LYS A 9 8.99 -2.55 -16.37
N MET A 10 9.43 -1.88 -17.43
CA MET A 10 9.98 -0.53 -17.34
C MET A 10 8.87 0.50 -17.12
N VAL A 11 9.05 1.37 -16.13
CA VAL A 11 8.11 2.45 -15.77
C VAL A 11 8.81 3.80 -15.76
N ALA A 12 8.03 4.87 -15.96
CA ALA A 12 8.55 6.23 -15.89
C ALA A 12 9.03 6.53 -14.46
N GLN A 13 10.14 7.25 -14.33
CA GLN A 13 10.66 7.69 -13.03
C GLN A 13 9.92 8.95 -12.56
N THR A 14 8.60 8.83 -12.37
CA THR A 14 7.84 9.93 -11.79
C THR A 14 8.18 10.03 -10.30
N PRO A 15 8.09 11.22 -9.69
CA PRO A 15 8.32 11.36 -8.25
C PRO A 15 7.45 10.43 -7.39
N GLU A 16 6.19 10.18 -7.78
CA GLU A 16 5.30 9.27 -7.07
C GLU A 16 5.73 7.80 -7.23
N GLU A 17 6.22 7.43 -8.42
CA GLU A 17 6.77 6.09 -8.66
C GLU A 17 8.04 5.85 -7.84
N LEU A 18 8.89 6.85 -7.65
CA LEU A 18 10.07 6.73 -6.79
C LEU A 18 9.67 6.45 -5.32
N VAL A 19 8.60 7.07 -4.82
CA VAL A 19 8.06 6.78 -3.48
C VAL A 19 7.52 5.35 -3.41
N ARG A 20 6.74 4.92 -4.41
CA ARG A 20 6.18 3.56 -4.49
C ARG A 20 7.28 2.48 -4.50
N GLN A 21 8.32 2.68 -5.29
CA GLN A 21 9.46 1.76 -5.35
C GLN A 21 10.28 1.75 -4.05
N SER A 22 10.46 2.92 -3.43
CA SER A 22 11.15 3.02 -2.14
C SER A 22 10.39 2.28 -1.05
N LEU A 23 9.06 2.39 -1.04
CA LEU A 23 8.20 1.65 -0.13
C LEU A 23 8.29 0.14 -0.37
N ALA A 24 8.13 -0.32 -1.62
CA ALA A 24 8.24 -1.74 -1.96
C ALA A 24 9.59 -2.33 -1.54
N ARG A 25 10.69 -1.61 -1.78
CA ARG A 25 12.03 -2.01 -1.36
C ARG A 25 12.15 -2.10 0.16
N TRP A 26 11.63 -1.12 0.90
CA TRP A 26 11.66 -1.14 2.36
C TRP A 26 10.85 -2.30 2.94
N LEU A 27 9.68 -2.60 2.38
CA LEU A 27 8.86 -3.75 2.78
C LEU A 27 9.65 -5.07 2.66
N ILE A 28 10.38 -5.24 1.56
CA ILE A 28 11.22 -6.43 1.33
C ILE A 28 12.42 -6.45 2.28
N GLU A 29 13.24 -5.39 2.27
CA GLU A 29 14.54 -5.39 2.93
C GLU A 29 14.47 -5.21 4.44
N LYS A 30 13.43 -4.53 4.96
CA LYS A 30 13.32 -4.16 6.38
C LYS A 30 12.22 -4.91 7.11
N LEU A 31 11.09 -5.15 6.46
CA LEU A 31 9.99 -5.90 7.06
C LEU A 31 9.96 -7.37 6.65
N GLY A 32 10.82 -7.80 5.72
CA GLY A 32 10.92 -9.21 5.32
C GLY A 32 9.74 -9.71 4.49
N VAL A 33 8.99 -8.80 3.87
CA VAL A 33 7.85 -9.16 3.01
C VAL A 33 8.37 -9.87 1.76
N PRO A 34 7.90 -11.10 1.46
CA PRO A 34 8.25 -11.76 0.20
C PRO A 34 7.78 -10.95 -1.01
N GLU A 35 8.66 -10.74 -1.99
CA GLU A 35 8.37 -9.93 -3.18
C GLU A 35 7.11 -10.39 -3.93
N SER A 36 6.87 -11.71 -3.98
CA SER A 36 5.69 -12.31 -4.62
C SER A 36 4.35 -11.94 -3.98
N LEU A 37 4.35 -11.41 -2.75
CA LEU A 37 3.15 -10.98 -2.04
C LEU A 37 2.86 -9.49 -2.22
N ILE A 38 3.79 -8.73 -2.82
CA ILE A 38 3.65 -7.30 -3.06
C ILE A 38 3.13 -7.07 -4.46
N LYS A 39 2.03 -6.33 -4.59
CA LYS A 39 1.51 -5.86 -5.88
C LYS A 39 1.46 -4.34 -5.87
N THR A 40 2.02 -3.72 -6.90
CA THR A 40 1.88 -2.28 -7.12
C THR A 40 0.76 -1.99 -8.11
N GLU A 41 0.13 -0.83 -7.98
CA GLU A 41 -0.90 -0.34 -8.90
C GLU A 41 -2.07 -1.33 -9.05
N PHE A 42 -2.50 -1.90 -7.93
CA PHE A 42 -3.51 -2.96 -7.87
C PHE A 42 -4.92 -2.41 -8.10
N ALA A 43 -5.58 -2.86 -9.16
CA ALA A 43 -6.93 -2.43 -9.50
C ALA A 43 -7.97 -3.05 -8.56
N LEU A 44 -8.77 -2.21 -7.88
CA LEU A 44 -9.81 -2.69 -6.96
C LEU A 44 -10.99 -3.36 -7.67
N SER A 45 -11.12 -3.17 -8.99
CA SER A 45 -12.08 -3.90 -9.82
C SER A 45 -11.90 -5.41 -9.74
N LEU A 46 -10.69 -5.89 -9.43
CA LEU A 46 -10.39 -7.31 -9.25
C LEU A 46 -11.04 -7.91 -7.99
N LEU A 47 -11.38 -7.09 -7.01
CA LEU A 47 -12.05 -7.50 -5.77
C LEU A 47 -13.53 -7.10 -5.76
N LYS A 48 -13.85 -5.96 -6.38
CA LYS A 48 -15.21 -5.45 -6.48
C LYS A 48 -15.47 -4.97 -7.92
N PRO A 49 -16.19 -5.76 -8.75
CA PRO A 49 -16.51 -5.39 -10.12
C PRO A 49 -17.13 -3.99 -10.22
N GLY A 50 -16.66 -3.21 -11.21
CA GLY A 50 -17.10 -1.83 -11.43
C GLY A 50 -16.38 -0.77 -10.58
N ASN A 51 -15.54 -1.15 -9.61
CA ASN A 51 -14.72 -0.18 -8.87
C ASN A 51 -13.58 0.36 -9.75
N LYS A 52 -13.47 1.68 -9.86
CA LYS A 52 -12.44 2.36 -10.67
C LYS A 52 -11.19 2.75 -9.89
N GLY A 53 -11.14 2.46 -8.59
CA GLY A 53 -10.01 2.77 -7.72
C GLY A 53 -8.83 1.83 -7.92
N ARG A 54 -7.65 2.31 -7.55
CA ARG A 54 -6.39 1.58 -7.61
C ARG A 54 -5.61 1.83 -6.33
N LEU A 55 -5.06 0.77 -5.77
CA LEU A 55 -4.12 0.84 -4.65
C LEU A 55 -2.70 0.99 -5.19
N ASP A 56 -1.92 1.89 -4.62
CA ASP A 56 -0.52 2.05 -5.02
C ASP A 56 0.31 0.82 -4.66
N VAL A 57 0.08 0.27 -3.45
CA VAL A 57 0.66 -0.99 -2.98
C VAL A 57 -0.39 -1.77 -2.20
N ILE A 58 -0.44 -3.08 -2.44
CA ILE A 58 -1.12 -4.05 -1.58
C ILE A 58 -0.15 -5.21 -1.29
N VAL A 59 -0.15 -5.67 -0.05
CA VAL A 59 0.62 -6.83 0.39
C VAL A 59 -0.34 -7.92 0.85
N ALA A 60 -0.31 -9.07 0.20
CA ALA A 60 -1.12 -10.21 0.58
C ALA A 60 -0.74 -10.72 1.98
N ASN A 61 -1.71 -11.26 2.71
CA ASN A 61 -1.47 -11.96 3.96
C ASN A 61 -1.22 -13.45 3.66
N SER A 62 -0.11 -14.01 4.11
CA SER A 62 0.22 -15.43 3.90
C SER A 62 -0.82 -16.36 4.52
N LYS A 63 -1.49 -15.90 5.58
CA LYS A 63 -2.61 -16.62 6.23
C LYS A 63 -3.95 -16.40 5.52
N ASN A 64 -4.06 -15.38 4.67
CA ASN A 64 -5.28 -15.08 3.93
C ASN A 64 -4.97 -14.52 2.52
N PRO A 65 -4.78 -15.40 1.51
CA PRO A 65 -4.32 -15.02 0.17
C PRO A 65 -5.41 -14.43 -0.72
N ASP A 66 -6.70 -14.45 -0.33
CA ASP A 66 -7.82 -13.96 -1.15
C ASP A 66 -7.92 -12.42 -1.23
N LEU A 67 -7.00 -11.70 -0.58
CA LEU A 67 -6.90 -10.24 -0.50
C LEU A 67 -8.10 -9.55 0.16
N SER A 68 -8.99 -10.28 0.83
CA SER A 68 -10.05 -9.68 1.66
C SER A 68 -9.49 -9.00 2.92
N GLU A 69 -8.50 -9.65 3.55
CA GLU A 69 -7.71 -9.14 4.66
C GLU A 69 -6.21 -9.17 4.29
N PRO A 70 -5.76 -8.22 3.43
CA PRO A 70 -4.36 -8.10 3.10
C PRO A 70 -3.57 -7.72 4.35
N TRP A 71 -2.28 -8.04 4.38
CA TRP A 71 -1.44 -7.61 5.50
C TRP A 71 -1.30 -6.08 5.50
N LEU A 72 -1.14 -5.47 4.33
CA LEU A 72 -0.92 -4.03 4.21
C LEU A 72 -1.51 -3.47 2.92
N ILE A 73 -2.03 -2.24 2.99
CA ILE A 73 -2.22 -1.38 1.82
C ILE A 73 -1.45 -0.07 1.99
N ALA A 74 -1.08 0.56 0.89
CA ALA A 74 -0.48 1.89 0.93
C ALA A 74 -0.98 2.82 -0.16
N GLU A 75 -0.92 4.11 0.15
CA GLU A 75 -1.06 5.22 -0.80
C GLU A 75 0.24 6.03 -0.78
N CYS A 76 0.77 6.33 -1.97
CA CYS A 76 2.05 6.98 -2.22
C CYS A 76 1.81 8.36 -2.85
N LYS A 77 2.48 9.38 -2.33
CA LYS A 77 2.49 10.74 -2.91
C LYS A 77 3.90 11.29 -2.90
N ALA A 78 4.26 12.03 -3.94
CA ALA A 78 5.62 12.57 -4.09
C ALA A 78 5.95 13.77 -3.17
N GLY A 79 4.93 14.51 -2.72
CA GLY A 79 5.11 15.77 -2.02
C GLY A 79 3.92 16.12 -1.15
N LYS A 80 3.89 17.37 -0.65
CA LYS A 80 2.88 17.84 0.32
C LYS A 80 1.46 17.63 -0.21
N THR A 81 0.82 16.59 0.30
CA THR A 81 -0.60 16.28 0.09
C THR A 81 -1.28 16.42 1.45
N PRO A 82 -2.45 17.08 1.53
CA PRO A 82 -3.19 17.13 2.79
C PRO A 82 -3.50 15.71 3.27
N LEU A 83 -3.20 15.44 4.55
CA LEU A 83 -3.43 14.13 5.15
C LEU A 83 -4.90 13.70 5.00
N GLN A 84 -5.83 14.65 5.11
CA GLN A 84 -7.27 14.41 4.95
C GLN A 84 -7.64 13.85 3.56
N SER A 85 -6.91 14.24 2.51
CA SER A 85 -7.13 13.71 1.16
C SER A 85 -6.70 12.25 1.05
N LEU A 86 -5.57 11.88 1.68
CA LEU A 86 -5.08 10.51 1.76
C LEU A 86 -6.02 9.64 2.59
N GLU A 87 -6.47 10.13 3.76
CA GLU A 87 -7.46 9.44 4.59
C GLU A 87 -8.77 9.20 3.83
N ALA A 88 -9.24 10.17 3.04
CA ALA A 88 -10.42 9.99 2.20
C ALA A 88 -10.22 8.92 1.11
N GLN A 89 -9.03 8.79 0.53
CA GLN A 89 -8.71 7.69 -0.40
C GLN A 89 -8.72 6.34 0.32
N VAL A 90 -8.02 6.24 1.44
CA VAL A 90 -7.98 5.03 2.28
C VAL A 90 -9.38 4.59 2.67
N ASN A 91 -10.23 5.51 3.12
CA ASN A 91 -11.61 5.24 3.49
C ASN A 91 -12.47 4.72 2.33
N LYS A 92 -12.11 4.99 1.06
CA LYS A 92 -12.76 4.35 -0.10
C LYS A 92 -12.29 2.90 -0.25
N TYR A 93 -11.00 2.65 -0.05
CA TYR A 93 -10.41 1.31 -0.15
C TYR A 93 -10.90 0.39 0.97
N LEU A 94 -11.09 0.92 2.18
CA LEU A 94 -11.62 0.19 3.35
C LEU A 94 -13.06 -0.32 3.17
N ARG A 95 -13.77 0.14 2.14
CA ARG A 95 -15.09 -0.40 1.74
C ARG A 95 -14.99 -1.67 0.89
N VAL A 96 -13.78 -2.04 0.47
CA VAL A 96 -13.48 -3.19 -0.40
C VAL A 96 -12.59 -4.19 0.32
N VAL A 97 -11.56 -3.72 1.02
CA VAL A 97 -10.58 -4.55 1.74
C VAL A 97 -10.48 -4.15 3.20
N ARG A 98 -10.02 -5.06 4.06
CA ARG A 98 -9.79 -4.78 5.49
C ARG A 98 -8.36 -5.15 5.90
N PRO A 99 -7.35 -4.34 5.56
CA PRO A 99 -5.96 -4.63 5.86
C PRO A 99 -5.65 -4.74 7.36
N LEU A 100 -4.53 -5.39 7.72
CA LEU A 100 -3.98 -5.31 9.08
C LEU A 100 -3.25 -3.98 9.31
N HIS A 101 -2.60 -3.46 8.28
CA HIS A 101 -1.80 -2.24 8.32
C HIS A 101 -2.08 -1.31 7.13
N ILE A 102 -1.94 0.00 7.35
CA ILE A 102 -2.07 1.03 6.32
C ILE A 102 -0.83 1.90 6.36
N VAL A 103 -0.29 2.24 5.19
CA VAL A 103 0.82 3.18 5.05
C VAL A 103 0.42 4.37 4.19
N LEU A 104 0.68 5.57 4.67
CA LEU A 104 0.60 6.79 3.88
C LEU A 104 2.04 7.27 3.65
N ALA A 105 2.57 7.01 2.45
CA ALA A 105 3.95 7.31 2.10
C ALA A 105 4.01 8.64 1.33
N ILE A 106 4.44 9.73 1.99
CA ILE A 106 4.46 11.08 1.44
C ILE A 106 5.91 11.54 1.28
N GLY A 107 6.47 11.36 0.09
CA GLY A 107 7.90 11.57 -0.15
C GLY A 107 8.72 10.68 0.79
N ASN A 108 9.43 11.30 1.71
CA ASN A 108 10.27 10.64 2.70
C ASN A 108 9.61 10.51 4.09
N GLU A 109 8.39 11.02 4.27
CA GLU A 109 7.64 10.98 5.53
C GLU A 109 6.50 9.96 5.43
N TRP A 110 6.57 8.90 6.24
CA TRP A 110 5.60 7.81 6.19
C TRP A 110 4.81 7.71 7.49
N HIS A 111 3.49 7.63 7.36
CA HIS A 111 2.59 7.43 8.49
C HIS A 111 2.07 5.99 8.46
N PHE A 112 2.07 5.36 9.63
CA PHE A 112 1.66 3.97 9.80
C PHE A 112 0.42 3.88 10.66
N LEU A 113 -0.56 3.10 10.21
CA LEU A 113 -1.73 2.74 11.00
C LEU A 113 -1.86 1.23 11.09
N SER A 114 -2.29 0.74 12.24
CA SER A 114 -2.60 -0.67 12.45
C SER A 114 -4.04 -0.85 12.91
N LYS A 115 -4.64 -1.96 12.48
CA LYS A 115 -6.00 -2.36 12.88
C LYS A 115 -6.07 -2.51 14.41
N LYS A 116 -7.10 -1.92 15.00
CA LYS A 116 -7.46 -1.98 16.41
C LYS A 116 -8.97 -2.26 16.53
N GLU A 117 -9.46 -2.48 17.74
CA GLU A 117 -10.90 -2.53 17.97
C GLU A 117 -11.56 -1.23 17.49
N GLY A 118 -12.57 -1.35 16.64
CA GLY A 118 -13.32 -0.22 16.10
C GLY A 118 -12.67 0.55 14.95
N GLY A 119 -11.45 0.23 14.51
CA GLY A 119 -10.84 0.94 13.38
C GLY A 119 -9.33 0.77 13.22
N TYR A 120 -8.64 1.87 12.92
CA TYR A 120 -7.19 1.94 12.77
C TYR A 120 -6.62 3.04 13.65
N ALA A 121 -5.47 2.78 14.27
CA ALA A 121 -4.76 3.75 15.08
C ALA A 121 -3.34 3.95 14.57
N ALA A 122 -2.82 5.18 14.73
CA ALA A 122 -1.44 5.49 14.41
C ALA A 122 -0.49 4.65 15.27
N VAL A 123 0.58 4.16 14.64
CA VAL A 123 1.67 3.43 15.32
C VAL A 123 3.01 4.03 14.90
N SER A 124 4.01 3.93 15.78
CA SER A 124 5.37 4.44 15.49
C SER A 124 6.14 3.55 14.51
N ALA A 125 5.78 2.27 14.41
CA ALA A 125 6.39 1.31 13.50
C ALA A 125 5.42 0.18 13.16
N LEU A 126 5.64 -0.46 12.01
CA LEU A 126 5.00 -1.71 11.63
C LEU A 126 5.80 -2.91 12.17
N PRO A 127 5.14 -4.03 12.50
CA PRO A 127 5.85 -5.26 12.81
C PRO A 127 6.53 -5.81 11.53
N PRO A 128 7.58 -6.64 11.67
CA PRO A 128 8.00 -7.53 10.58
C PRO A 128 6.84 -8.38 10.08
N TYR A 129 6.90 -8.78 8.81
CA TYR A 129 5.90 -9.60 8.13
C TYR A 129 5.74 -11.00 8.75
#